data_AF-A0A1Y5SZ24-F1
#
_entry.id   AF-A0A1Y5SZ24-F1
#
_cell.length_a   1.000
_cell.length_b   1.000
_cell.length_c   1.000
_cell.angle_alpha   90.00
_cell.angle_beta   90.00
_cell.angle_gamma   90.00
#
_symmetry.space_group_name_H-M   'P 1'
#
loop_
_entity.id
_entity.type
_entity.pdbx_description
1 polymer ?
#
loop_
_entity_poly.entity_id
_entity_poly.type
_entity_poly.pdbx_seq_one_letter_code
_entity_poly.pdbx_strand_id
1 'polypeptide(L)'
;MRGAVLTGLHLLPFVLTLTAVAWFLAQSPFSAPMVQATTAQIDRTLTRAMARDVDRAWLLPRVQDALLAEDLMRLDLLLGLANDHGVVLPRELIEDIAALDAATSGFVARTTGCGACAVDITACETLSQISLCAIPFELTPAGDVNALRRAGVDYLSGGDIDRLDVGLAVIGLGATGAVLATGGSSYSVKAGASVLRAARRLGMVTPALAARLTSLVGDAVRWDRLGDLARGRAAPQDLIVTAKMEELTGLGRSLGRMADTTSVAEAMTLLRFVDTPQEAARLARVTDAIGPRTRGAIEVLGKSRVLRATVRISNLAIGAAAALYLAVLQVLIFCGQQGCNLCIRSLRRRMPRQI
;
A
#
# COMPACT_ATOMS: atom_id res chain seq x y z
N MET A 1 7.33 -3.86 61.75
CA MET A 1 7.11 -2.57 61.07
C MET A 1 8.33 -2.02 60.32
N ARG A 2 9.56 -2.05 60.87
CA ARG A 2 10.77 -1.55 60.17
C ARG A 2 11.07 -2.25 58.81
N GLY A 3 10.83 -3.56 58.70
CA GLY A 3 11.07 -4.31 57.46
C GLY A 3 10.17 -3.87 56.29
N ALA A 4 8.86 -3.70 56.54
CA ALA A 4 7.89 -3.30 55.52
C ALA A 4 8.16 -1.90 54.95
N VAL A 5 8.60 -0.96 55.81
CA VAL A 5 8.98 0.41 55.41
C VAL A 5 10.25 0.41 54.55
N LEU A 6 11.23 -0.44 54.86
CA LEU A 6 12.44 -0.60 54.06
C LEU A 6 12.14 -1.19 52.68
N THR A 7 11.30 -2.22 52.59
CA THR A 7 10.85 -2.79 51.30
C THR A 7 10.05 -1.79 50.47
N GLY A 8 9.18 -0.98 51.08
CA GLY A 8 8.45 0.08 50.38
C GLY A 8 9.38 1.16 49.81
N LEU A 9 10.43 1.52 50.53
CA LEU A 9 11.43 2.51 50.08
C LEU A 9 12.31 1.99 48.92
N HIS A 10 12.51 0.67 48.85
CA HIS A 10 13.24 0.02 47.76
C HIS A 10 12.42 -0.11 46.46
N LEU A 11 11.09 -0.19 46.56
CA LEU A 11 10.19 -0.35 45.40
C LEU A 11 9.74 0.99 44.79
N LEU A 12 9.76 2.08 45.56
CA LEU A 12 9.35 3.41 45.12
C LEU A 12 10.09 3.94 43.87
N PRO A 13 11.42 3.76 43.71
CA PRO A 13 12.12 4.18 42.49
C PRO A 13 11.68 3.37 41.27
N PHE A 14 11.41 2.08 41.46
CA PHE A 14 10.96 1.19 40.38
C PHE A 14 9.57 1.59 39.87
N VAL A 15 8.65 1.90 40.79
CA VAL A 15 7.31 2.38 40.46
C VAL A 15 7.37 3.75 39.78
N LEU A 16 8.21 4.67 40.26
CA LEU A 16 8.42 5.98 39.62
C LEU A 16 9.02 5.88 38.23
N THR A 17 9.98 4.97 38.01
CA THR A 17 10.52 4.74 36.67
C THR A 17 9.49 4.12 35.74
N LEU A 18 8.68 3.16 36.22
CA LEU A 18 7.61 2.55 35.42
C LEU A 18 6.55 3.56 35.02
N THR A 19 6.13 4.45 35.94
CA THR A 19 5.13 5.48 35.64
C THR A 19 5.70 6.57 34.73
N ALA A 20 6.95 6.99 34.91
CA ALA A 20 7.60 7.95 34.01
C ALA A 20 7.79 7.39 32.59
N VAL A 21 8.17 6.11 32.47
CA VAL A 21 8.27 5.42 31.17
C VAL A 21 6.89 5.29 30.52
N ALA A 22 5.87 4.86 31.27
CA ALA A 22 4.50 4.74 30.76
C ALA A 22 3.93 6.10 30.31
N TRP A 23 4.20 7.17 31.06
CA TRP A 23 3.80 8.54 30.71
C TRP A 23 4.52 9.05 29.47
N PHE A 24 5.85 8.85 29.38
CA PHE A 24 6.63 9.27 28.24
C PHE A 24 6.21 8.54 26.96
N LEU A 25 5.96 7.22 27.03
CA LEU A 25 5.44 6.40 25.93
C LEU A 25 4.06 6.85 25.44
N ALA A 26 3.18 7.28 26.35
CA ALA A 26 1.86 7.76 26.00
C ALA A 26 1.87 9.12 25.28
N GLN A 27 2.98 9.88 25.36
CA GLN A 27 3.08 11.24 24.83
C GLN A 27 4.11 11.41 23.70
N SER A 28 4.81 10.37 23.25
CA SER A 28 5.99 10.53 22.41
C SER A 28 5.70 10.49 20.89
N PRO A 29 5.80 11.63 20.16
CA PRO A 29 5.78 11.70 18.69
C PRO A 29 7.11 11.25 18.03
N PHE A 30 7.95 10.46 18.71
CA PHE A 30 9.29 10.09 18.25
C PHE A 30 9.30 9.13 17.04
N SER A 31 8.16 8.52 16.69
CA SER A 31 8.06 7.69 15.48
C SER A 31 8.09 8.53 14.20
N ALA A 32 7.50 9.72 14.19
CA ALA A 32 7.44 10.60 13.01
C ALA A 32 8.83 10.96 12.44
N PRO A 33 9.80 11.47 13.23
CA PRO A 33 11.13 11.77 12.71
C PRO A 33 11.88 10.51 12.24
N MET A 34 11.66 9.35 12.87
CA MET A 34 12.27 8.09 12.42
C MET A 34 11.67 7.58 11.11
N VAL A 35 10.35 7.69 10.95
CA VAL A 35 9.66 7.36 9.69
C VAL A 35 10.16 8.26 8.57
N GLN A 36 10.24 9.58 8.80
CA GLN A 36 10.75 10.54 7.82
C GLN A 36 12.23 10.30 7.47
N ALA A 37 13.07 9.98 8.46
CA ALA A 37 14.47 9.63 8.20
C ALA A 37 14.59 8.33 7.38
N THR A 38 13.74 7.36 7.66
CA THR A 38 13.67 6.07 6.94
C THR A 38 13.26 6.29 5.49
N THR A 39 12.20 7.06 5.23
CA THR A 39 11.74 7.36 3.85
C THR A 39 12.79 8.14 3.08
N ALA A 40 13.39 9.16 3.68
CA ALA A 40 14.48 9.93 3.05
C ALA A 40 15.71 9.06 2.75
N GLN A 41 16.03 8.09 3.61
CA GLN A 41 17.15 7.16 3.36
C GLN A 41 16.84 6.16 2.25
N ILE A 42 15.60 5.64 2.19
CA ILE A 42 15.14 4.79 1.09
C ILE A 42 15.24 5.55 -0.23
N ASP A 43 14.70 6.77 -0.28
CA ASP A 43 14.74 7.62 -1.46
C ASP A 43 16.16 7.85 -1.98
N ARG A 44 17.08 8.32 -1.12
CA ARG A 44 18.49 8.55 -1.50
C ARG A 44 19.17 7.27 -1.99
N THR A 45 18.85 6.13 -1.37
CA THR A 45 19.46 4.85 -1.73
C THR A 45 18.98 4.38 -3.10
N LEU A 46 17.68 4.44 -3.36
CA LEU A 46 17.09 4.04 -4.63
C LEU A 46 17.49 5.01 -5.76
N THR A 47 17.42 6.32 -5.51
CA THR A 47 17.83 7.34 -6.50
C THR A 47 19.30 7.15 -6.92
N ARG A 48 20.21 6.92 -5.97
CA ARG A 48 21.63 6.64 -6.30
C ARG A 48 21.83 5.34 -7.05
N ALA A 49 21.02 4.31 -6.77
CA ALA A 49 21.11 3.04 -7.48
C ALA A 49 20.58 3.20 -8.93
N MET A 50 19.45 3.87 -9.12
CA MET A 50 18.89 4.14 -10.45
C MET A 50 19.84 4.99 -11.30
N ALA A 51 20.44 6.02 -10.74
CA ALA A 51 21.37 6.89 -11.47
C ALA A 51 22.64 6.18 -11.99
N ARG A 52 22.94 4.97 -11.49
CA ARG A 52 24.05 4.14 -12.01
C ARG A 52 23.64 3.25 -13.17
N ASP A 53 22.37 2.86 -13.21
CA ASP A 53 21.84 1.86 -14.15
C ASP A 53 21.10 2.53 -15.32
N VAL A 54 20.50 3.71 -15.12
CA VAL A 54 19.75 4.46 -16.15
C VAL A 54 20.69 5.36 -16.95
N ASP A 55 21.16 4.86 -18.09
CA ASP A 55 21.87 5.64 -19.09
C ASP A 55 21.24 5.48 -20.47
N ARG A 56 21.87 6.10 -21.48
CA ARG A 56 21.38 6.04 -22.86
C ARG A 56 21.38 4.61 -23.41
N ALA A 57 22.39 3.80 -23.07
CA ALA A 57 22.53 2.43 -23.55
C ALA A 57 21.45 1.51 -22.94
N TRP A 58 21.01 1.77 -21.71
CA TRP A 58 19.92 1.06 -21.07
C TRP A 58 18.54 1.47 -21.62
N LEU A 59 18.31 2.77 -21.85
CA LEU A 59 17.02 3.32 -22.27
C LEU A 59 16.69 3.04 -23.74
N LEU A 60 17.61 3.30 -24.67
CA LEU A 60 17.40 3.18 -26.12
C LEU A 60 16.73 1.87 -26.55
N PRO A 61 17.28 0.69 -26.24
CA PRO A 61 16.68 -0.57 -26.69
C PRO A 61 15.28 -0.78 -26.11
N ARG A 62 15.02 -0.33 -24.87
CA ARG A 62 13.71 -0.47 -24.23
C ARG A 62 12.65 0.42 -24.84
N VAL A 63 13.03 1.65 -25.22
CA VAL A 63 12.12 2.56 -25.92
C VAL A 63 11.79 2.01 -27.31
N GLN A 64 12.78 1.45 -28.01
CA GLN A 64 12.57 0.77 -29.31
C GLN A 64 11.65 -0.44 -29.17
N ASP A 65 11.89 -1.31 -28.18
CA ASP A 65 11.03 -2.47 -27.91
C ASP A 65 9.59 -2.04 -27.59
N ALA A 66 9.42 -0.98 -26.80
CA ALA A 66 8.10 -0.45 -26.46
C ALA A 66 7.39 0.19 -27.66
N LEU A 67 8.12 0.86 -28.56
CA LEU A 67 7.58 1.37 -29.82
C LEU A 67 7.13 0.24 -30.74
N LEU A 68 7.95 -0.81 -30.90
CA LEU A 68 7.62 -1.97 -31.72
C LEU A 68 6.41 -2.74 -31.19
N ALA A 69 6.22 -2.75 -29.87
CA ALA A 69 5.05 -3.32 -29.22
C ALA A 69 3.84 -2.38 -29.16
N GLU A 70 3.98 -1.13 -29.64
CA GLU A 70 2.98 -0.06 -29.53
C GLU A 70 2.48 0.15 -28.08
N ASP A 71 3.34 -0.09 -27.08
CA ASP A 71 2.99 -0.02 -25.66
C ASP A 71 3.17 1.41 -25.13
N LEU A 72 2.13 2.22 -25.31
CA LEU A 72 2.09 3.62 -24.86
C LEU A 72 2.29 3.77 -23.35
N MET A 73 1.79 2.82 -22.54
CA MET A 73 1.97 2.86 -21.08
C MET A 73 3.43 2.65 -20.67
N ARG A 74 4.16 1.79 -21.40
CA ARG A 74 5.58 1.56 -21.18
C ARG A 74 6.42 2.72 -21.73
N LEU A 75 6.04 3.30 -22.86
CA LEU A 75 6.69 4.49 -23.40
C LEU A 75 6.61 5.67 -22.44
N ASP A 76 5.44 5.96 -21.88
CA ASP A 76 5.26 7.02 -20.88
C ASP A 76 6.20 6.86 -19.68
N LEU A 77 6.33 5.63 -19.15
CA LEU A 77 7.27 5.31 -18.08
C LEU A 77 8.73 5.57 -18.48
N LEU A 78 9.15 5.11 -19.66
CA LEU A 78 10.53 5.22 -20.14
C LEU A 78 10.90 6.68 -20.47
N LEU A 79 9.97 7.46 -21.00
CA LEU A 79 10.14 8.89 -21.22
C LEU A 79 10.25 9.66 -19.90
N GLY A 80 9.44 9.29 -18.90
CA GLY A 80 9.57 9.81 -17.54
C GLY A 80 10.97 9.54 -16.97
N LEU A 81 11.48 8.32 -17.13
CA LEU A 81 12.85 7.97 -16.72
C LEU A 81 13.92 8.76 -17.48
N ALA A 82 13.76 8.93 -18.80
CA ALA A 82 14.69 9.72 -19.60
C ALA A 82 14.76 11.18 -19.12
N ASN A 83 13.60 11.78 -18.84
CA ASN A 83 13.50 13.13 -18.29
C ASN A 83 14.12 13.24 -16.89
N ASP A 84 13.76 12.33 -15.98
CA ASP A 84 14.25 12.31 -14.59
C ASP A 84 15.76 12.15 -14.49
N HIS A 85 16.38 11.45 -15.45
CA HIS A 85 17.81 11.17 -15.49
C HIS A 85 18.58 12.02 -16.51
N GLY A 86 17.93 12.97 -17.18
CA GLY A 86 18.57 13.88 -18.14
C GLY A 86 19.13 13.16 -19.38
N VAL A 87 18.55 12.02 -19.77
CA VAL A 87 19.00 11.25 -20.94
C VAL A 87 18.32 11.78 -22.19
N VAL A 88 19.12 12.37 -23.09
CA VAL A 88 18.63 12.87 -24.37
C VAL A 88 18.47 11.71 -25.35
N LEU A 89 17.23 11.47 -25.79
CA LEU A 89 16.89 10.49 -26.83
C LEU A 89 17.17 11.05 -28.24
N PRO A 90 17.46 10.19 -29.24
CA PRO A 90 17.60 10.61 -30.64
C PRO A 90 16.32 11.25 -31.16
N ARG A 91 16.45 12.21 -32.08
CA ARG A 91 15.30 12.97 -32.60
C ARG A 91 14.34 12.07 -33.35
N GLU A 92 14.88 11.14 -34.13
CA GLU A 92 14.11 10.18 -34.93
C GLU A 92 13.15 9.38 -34.05
N LEU A 93 13.64 8.92 -32.89
CA LEU A 93 12.85 8.17 -31.93
C LEU A 93 11.72 9.01 -31.31
N ILE A 94 11.98 10.30 -31.06
CA ILE A 94 10.97 11.22 -30.55
C ILE A 94 9.88 11.47 -31.60
N GLU A 95 10.26 11.59 -32.87
CA GLU A 95 9.33 11.75 -34.00
C GLU A 95 8.46 10.49 -34.18
N ASP A 96 9.04 9.30 -34.07
CA ASP A 96 8.29 8.03 -34.12
C ASP A 96 7.28 7.90 -32.97
N ILE A 97 7.67 8.25 -31.75
CA ILE A 97 6.77 8.25 -30.58
C ILE A 97 5.64 9.26 -30.78
N ALA A 98 5.95 10.47 -31.25
CA ALA A 98 4.96 11.51 -31.49
C ALA A 98 3.97 11.11 -32.60
N ALA A 99 4.45 10.42 -33.64
CA ALA A 99 3.59 9.88 -34.70
C ALA A 99 2.65 8.81 -34.16
N LEU A 100 3.14 7.90 -33.31
CA LEU A 100 2.33 6.88 -32.65
C LEU A 100 1.26 7.51 -31.74
N ASP A 101 1.62 8.47 -30.89
CA ASP A 101 0.68 9.18 -30.03
C ASP A 101 -0.35 9.99 -30.85
N ALA A 102 0.06 10.63 -31.95
CA ALA A 102 -0.85 11.36 -32.82
C ALA A 102 -1.87 10.45 -33.52
N ALA A 103 -1.47 9.23 -33.88
CA ALA A 103 -2.36 8.24 -34.49
C ALA A 103 -3.49 7.80 -33.52
N THR A 104 -3.21 7.77 -32.22
CA THR A 104 -4.15 7.32 -31.17
C THR A 104 -4.86 8.47 -30.43
N SER A 105 -4.37 9.71 -30.52
CA SER A 105 -4.86 10.85 -29.72
C SER A 105 -5.80 11.84 -30.42
N GLY A 106 -6.32 11.54 -31.62
CA GLY A 106 -7.27 12.41 -32.33
C GLY A 106 -8.52 12.78 -31.48
N PHE A 107 -9.13 13.96 -31.68
CA PHE A 107 -10.24 14.44 -30.83
C PHE A 107 -11.45 13.48 -30.78
N VAL A 108 -11.80 12.87 -31.91
CA VAL A 108 -12.85 11.85 -31.98
C VAL A 108 -12.42 10.59 -31.25
N ALA A 109 -11.18 10.12 -31.45
CA ALA A 109 -10.62 8.96 -30.75
C ALA A 109 -10.55 9.16 -29.23
N ARG A 110 -10.23 10.37 -28.75
CA ARG A 110 -10.23 10.72 -27.33
C ARG A 110 -11.64 10.72 -26.72
N THR A 111 -12.64 11.25 -27.43
CA THR A 111 -14.01 11.34 -26.88
C THR A 111 -14.72 9.99 -26.89
N THR A 112 -14.64 9.22 -27.99
CA THR A 112 -15.19 7.86 -28.06
C THR A 112 -14.38 6.87 -27.23
N GLY A 113 -13.06 6.97 -27.26
CA GLY A 113 -12.14 6.14 -26.47
C GLY A 113 -12.29 6.36 -24.97
N CYS A 114 -12.60 7.57 -24.50
CA CYS A 114 -12.88 7.81 -23.08
C CYS A 114 -14.20 7.15 -22.65
N GLY A 115 -15.26 7.23 -23.46
CA GLY A 115 -16.52 6.54 -23.19
C GLY A 115 -16.37 5.01 -23.18
N ALA A 116 -15.65 4.46 -24.17
CA ALA A 116 -15.34 3.03 -24.23
C ALA A 116 -14.50 2.59 -23.03
N CYS A 117 -13.41 3.29 -22.72
CA CYS A 117 -12.55 3.05 -21.55
C CYS A 117 -13.30 3.17 -20.21
N ALA A 118 -14.27 4.08 -20.10
CA ALA A 118 -15.10 4.22 -18.91
C ALA A 118 -16.01 2.99 -18.68
N VAL A 119 -16.56 2.42 -19.76
CA VAL A 119 -17.45 1.25 -19.68
C VAL A 119 -16.67 -0.06 -19.62
N ASP A 120 -15.53 -0.13 -20.31
CA ASP A 120 -14.62 -1.27 -20.38
C ASP A 120 -13.16 -0.82 -20.28
N ILE A 121 -12.57 -1.03 -19.10
CA ILE A 121 -11.21 -0.59 -18.79
C ILE A 121 -10.13 -1.21 -19.69
N THR A 122 -10.40 -2.34 -20.34
CA THR A 122 -9.45 -2.95 -21.28
C THR A 122 -9.32 -2.18 -22.59
N ALA A 123 -10.21 -1.22 -22.85
CA ALA A 123 -10.14 -0.31 -23.98
C ALA A 123 -9.28 0.95 -23.70
N CYS A 124 -8.67 1.05 -22.52
CA CYS A 124 -7.78 2.18 -22.19
C CYS A 124 -6.36 1.90 -22.69
N GLU A 125 -5.77 2.84 -23.43
CA GLU A 125 -4.44 2.70 -24.04
C GLU A 125 -3.33 3.34 -23.18
N THR A 126 -3.67 4.33 -22.35
CA THR A 126 -2.71 5.07 -21.52
C THR A 126 -3.12 5.14 -20.05
N LEU A 127 -2.14 5.36 -19.17
CA LEU A 127 -2.38 5.55 -17.74
C LEU A 127 -3.26 6.78 -17.44
N SER A 128 -3.09 7.83 -18.25
CA SER A 128 -3.90 9.05 -18.17
C SER A 128 -5.37 8.77 -18.51
N GLN A 129 -5.65 7.98 -19.55
CA GLN A 129 -7.00 7.60 -19.92
C GLN A 129 -7.67 6.73 -18.84
N ILE A 130 -6.94 5.78 -18.24
CA ILE A 130 -7.42 5.02 -17.08
C ILE A 130 -7.81 5.96 -15.93
N SER A 131 -6.96 6.95 -15.64
CA SER A 131 -7.16 7.93 -14.57
C SER A 131 -8.37 8.85 -14.79
N LEU A 132 -8.55 9.34 -16.02
CA LEU A 132 -9.56 10.33 -16.35
C LEU A 132 -10.92 9.72 -16.71
N CYS A 133 -10.94 8.51 -17.27
CA CYS A 133 -12.15 7.92 -17.86
C CYS A 133 -12.65 6.70 -17.09
N ALA A 134 -11.78 5.71 -16.83
CA ALA A 134 -12.19 4.45 -16.20
C ALA A 134 -12.36 4.56 -14.68
N ILE A 135 -11.37 5.12 -13.99
CA ILE A 135 -11.34 5.15 -12.52
C ILE A 135 -12.56 5.87 -11.92
N PRO A 136 -12.99 7.05 -12.41
CA PRO A 136 -14.17 7.72 -11.86
C PRO A 136 -15.42 6.84 -11.92
N PHE A 137 -15.59 6.05 -12.98
CA PHE A 137 -16.70 5.13 -13.13
C PHE A 137 -16.55 3.88 -12.23
N GLU A 138 -15.38 3.23 -12.24
CA GLU A 138 -15.09 2.00 -11.48
C GLU A 138 -15.14 2.18 -9.96
N LEU A 139 -14.86 3.38 -9.45
CA LEU A 139 -14.96 3.72 -8.02
C LEU A 139 -16.40 4.02 -7.56
N THR A 140 -17.36 4.13 -8.48
CA THR A 140 -18.77 4.36 -8.13
C THR A 140 -19.49 3.05 -7.83
N PRO A 141 -20.64 3.08 -7.13
CA PRO A 141 -21.55 1.92 -7.05
C PRO A 141 -22.00 1.42 -8.43
N ALA A 142 -22.04 2.30 -9.45
CA ALA A 142 -22.40 1.90 -10.81
C ALA A 142 -21.36 0.96 -11.43
N GLY A 143 -20.07 1.13 -11.12
CA GLY A 143 -19.01 0.20 -11.52
C GLY A 143 -19.23 -1.20 -10.95
N ASP A 144 -19.60 -1.30 -9.67
CA ASP A 144 -19.90 -2.58 -9.02
C ASP A 144 -21.14 -3.27 -9.61
N VAL A 145 -22.18 -2.49 -9.92
CA VAL A 145 -23.37 -3.01 -10.62
C VAL A 145 -23.02 -3.46 -12.04
N ASN A 146 -22.18 -2.73 -12.77
CA ASN A 146 -21.75 -3.12 -14.11
C ASN A 146 -20.96 -4.44 -14.08
N ALA A 147 -20.15 -4.69 -13.05
CA ALA A 147 -19.46 -5.96 -12.86
C ALA A 147 -20.45 -7.13 -12.67
N LEU A 148 -21.46 -6.97 -11.80
CA LEU A 148 -22.50 -7.98 -11.62
C LEU A 148 -23.35 -8.18 -12.87
N ARG A 149 -23.64 -7.11 -13.62
CA ARG A 149 -24.35 -7.18 -14.90
C ARG A 149 -23.59 -8.05 -15.91
N ARG A 150 -22.28 -7.86 -16.05
CA ARG A 150 -21.44 -8.67 -16.96
C ARG A 150 -21.47 -10.13 -16.56
N ALA A 151 -21.23 -10.44 -15.29
CA ALA A 151 -21.32 -11.81 -14.78
C ALA A 151 -22.70 -12.45 -15.02
N GLY A 152 -23.78 -11.66 -14.93
CA GLY A 152 -25.13 -12.12 -15.27
C GLY A 152 -25.30 -12.44 -16.76
N VAL A 153 -24.73 -11.63 -17.65
CA VAL A 153 -24.70 -11.91 -19.10
C VAL A 153 -23.91 -13.17 -19.40
N ASP A 154 -22.74 -13.35 -18.76
CA ASP A 154 -21.91 -14.55 -18.93
C ASP A 154 -22.67 -15.81 -18.47
N TYR A 155 -23.34 -15.72 -17.32
CA TYR A 155 -24.19 -16.81 -16.81
C TYR A 155 -25.35 -17.17 -17.76
N LEU A 156 -26.07 -16.16 -18.27
CA LEU A 156 -27.21 -16.36 -19.17
C LEU A 156 -26.80 -16.90 -20.54
N SER A 157 -25.58 -16.58 -20.99
CA SER A 157 -25.01 -17.10 -22.23
C SER A 157 -24.36 -18.48 -22.08
N GLY A 158 -24.41 -19.09 -20.88
CA GLY A 158 -23.82 -20.39 -20.59
C GLY A 158 -22.29 -20.37 -20.46
N GLY A 159 -21.69 -19.18 -20.33
CA GLY A 159 -20.27 -18.99 -20.09
C GLY A 159 -19.87 -19.15 -18.61
N ASP A 160 -18.56 -19.15 -18.37
CA ASP A 160 -17.99 -19.22 -17.03
C ASP A 160 -18.07 -17.86 -16.33
N ILE A 161 -18.55 -17.86 -15.09
CA ILE A 161 -18.56 -16.65 -14.25
C ILE A 161 -17.17 -16.46 -13.63
N ASP A 162 -16.57 -15.28 -13.79
CA ASP A 162 -15.41 -14.87 -12.98
C ASP A 162 -15.85 -14.63 -11.53
N ARG A 163 -15.76 -15.70 -10.71
CA ARG A 163 -16.10 -15.64 -9.28
C ARG A 163 -15.27 -14.60 -8.53
N LEU A 164 -14.03 -14.32 -8.94
CA LEU A 164 -13.27 -13.28 -8.27
C LEU A 164 -13.85 -11.90 -8.55
N ASP A 165 -14.22 -11.60 -9.81
CA ASP A 165 -14.87 -10.33 -10.18
C ASP A 165 -16.19 -10.15 -9.42
N VAL A 166 -17.04 -11.18 -9.42
CA VAL A 166 -18.33 -11.16 -8.70
C VAL A 166 -18.15 -10.94 -7.20
N GLY A 167 -17.24 -11.68 -6.58
CA GLY A 167 -17.06 -11.57 -5.14
C GLY A 167 -16.46 -10.24 -4.70
N LEU A 168 -15.52 -9.67 -5.49
CA LEU A 168 -15.03 -8.30 -5.25
C LEU A 168 -16.14 -7.26 -5.44
N ALA A 169 -17.04 -7.42 -6.42
CA ALA A 169 -18.19 -6.54 -6.61
C ALA A 169 -19.19 -6.62 -5.45
N VAL A 170 -19.49 -7.82 -4.94
CA VAL A 170 -20.34 -8.02 -3.74
C VAL A 170 -19.71 -7.35 -2.52
N ILE A 171 -18.40 -7.54 -2.31
CA ILE A 171 -17.64 -6.88 -1.24
C ILE A 171 -17.69 -5.35 -1.37
N GLY A 172 -17.47 -4.81 -2.58
CA GLY A 172 -17.52 -3.37 -2.86
C GLY A 172 -18.91 -2.77 -2.59
N LEU A 173 -19.98 -3.45 -2.99
CA LEU A 173 -21.35 -3.03 -2.73
C LEU A 173 -21.71 -3.11 -1.24
N GLY A 174 -21.35 -4.20 -0.55
CA GLY A 174 -21.60 -4.35 0.88
C GLY A 174 -20.81 -3.33 1.70
N ALA A 175 -19.57 -3.02 1.28
CA ALA A 175 -18.79 -1.93 1.86
C ALA A 175 -19.48 -0.58 1.65
N THR A 176 -20.01 -0.30 0.45
CA THR A 176 -20.78 0.93 0.16
C THR A 176 -21.95 1.11 1.12
N GLY A 177 -22.72 0.04 1.39
CA GLY A 177 -23.81 0.07 2.37
C GLY A 177 -23.33 0.29 3.81
N ALA A 178 -22.16 -0.23 4.17
CA ALA A 178 -21.56 -0.10 5.50
C ALA A 178 -20.82 1.23 5.74
N VAL A 179 -20.49 2.02 4.70
CA VAL A 179 -19.82 3.33 4.85
C VAL A 179 -20.63 4.27 5.73
N LEU A 180 -21.97 4.20 5.66
CA LEU A 180 -22.87 5.03 6.48
C LEU A 180 -22.80 4.70 7.98
N ALA A 181 -22.21 3.57 8.38
CA ALA A 181 -22.21 3.08 9.76
C ALA A 181 -20.82 3.09 10.46
N THR A 182 -19.70 3.02 9.74
CA THR A 182 -18.40 2.60 10.33
C THR A 182 -17.26 3.64 10.30
N GLY A 183 -17.54 4.90 9.97
CA GLY A 183 -16.57 5.99 10.16
C GLY A 183 -15.28 5.85 9.33
N GLY A 184 -15.38 5.49 8.05
CA GLY A 184 -14.29 5.58 7.06
C GLY A 184 -13.53 4.28 6.75
N SER A 185 -13.59 3.26 7.62
CA SER A 185 -12.94 1.96 7.36
C SER A 185 -13.49 1.26 6.10
N SER A 186 -14.79 1.38 5.86
CA SER A 186 -15.47 0.85 4.67
C SER A 186 -15.05 1.51 3.35
N TYR A 187 -14.51 2.73 3.37
CA TYR A 187 -14.02 3.40 2.16
C TYR A 187 -12.77 2.71 1.60
N SER A 188 -11.83 2.34 2.48
CA SER A 188 -10.61 1.61 2.09
C SER A 188 -10.90 0.21 1.51
N VAL A 189 -11.96 -0.45 2.00
CA VAL A 189 -12.40 -1.75 1.49
C VAL A 189 -13.02 -1.61 0.09
N LYS A 190 -13.90 -0.60 -0.10
CA LYS A 190 -14.51 -0.33 -1.42
C LYS A 190 -13.43 0.03 -2.45
N ALA A 191 -12.58 1.00 -2.13
CA ALA A 191 -11.51 1.44 -3.02
C ALA A 191 -10.56 0.28 -3.38
N GLY A 192 -10.20 -0.55 -2.39
CA GLY A 192 -9.40 -1.75 -2.61
C GLY A 192 -10.06 -2.76 -3.55
N ALA A 193 -11.36 -3.04 -3.38
CA ALA A 193 -12.11 -3.97 -4.22
C ALA A 193 -12.21 -3.49 -5.68
N SER A 194 -12.55 -2.21 -5.89
CA SER A 194 -12.59 -1.61 -7.24
C SER A 194 -11.22 -1.63 -7.92
N VAL A 195 -10.17 -1.26 -7.21
CA VAL A 195 -8.78 -1.30 -7.72
C VAL A 195 -8.37 -2.71 -8.11
N LEU A 196 -8.66 -3.71 -7.28
CA LEU A 196 -8.33 -5.11 -7.57
C LEU A 196 -9.09 -5.66 -8.78
N ARG A 197 -10.39 -5.33 -8.91
CA ARG A 197 -11.19 -5.68 -10.09
C ARG A 197 -10.60 -5.06 -11.35
N ALA A 198 -10.37 -3.76 -11.32
CA ALA A 198 -9.85 -3.00 -12.45
C ALA A 198 -8.47 -3.52 -12.86
N ALA A 199 -7.59 -3.78 -11.89
CA ALA A 199 -6.25 -4.34 -12.13
C ALA A 199 -6.30 -5.75 -12.72
N ARG A 200 -7.24 -6.60 -12.26
CA ARG A 200 -7.42 -7.96 -12.80
C ARG A 200 -7.86 -7.91 -14.26
N ARG A 201 -8.81 -7.04 -14.60
CA ARG A 201 -9.26 -6.86 -16.00
C ARG A 201 -8.14 -6.38 -16.91
N LEU A 202 -7.27 -5.50 -16.40
CA LEU A 202 -6.08 -5.05 -17.12
C LEU A 202 -4.93 -6.08 -17.15
N GLY A 203 -5.11 -7.29 -16.60
CA GLY A 203 -4.05 -8.29 -16.54
C GLY A 203 -2.87 -7.92 -15.63
N MET A 204 -3.05 -6.95 -14.72
CA MET A 204 -2.01 -6.47 -13.81
C MET A 204 -1.89 -7.32 -12.54
N VAL A 205 -2.85 -8.20 -12.27
CA VAL A 205 -2.81 -9.08 -11.10
C VAL A 205 -2.00 -10.33 -11.44
N THR A 206 -0.93 -10.60 -10.69
CA THR A 206 -0.09 -11.78 -10.87
C THR A 206 -0.90 -13.08 -10.66
N PRO A 207 -0.53 -14.21 -11.29
CA PRO A 207 -1.21 -15.48 -11.08
C PRO A 207 -1.24 -15.93 -9.61
N ALA A 208 -0.15 -15.66 -8.86
CA ALA A 208 -0.05 -15.98 -7.44
C ALA A 208 -1.04 -15.15 -6.61
N LEU A 209 -1.11 -13.84 -6.85
CA LEU A 209 -2.04 -12.97 -6.16
C LEU A 209 -3.49 -13.30 -6.55
N ALA A 210 -3.75 -13.58 -7.83
CA ALA A 210 -5.06 -14.00 -8.31
C ALA A 210 -5.55 -15.26 -7.60
N ALA A 211 -4.72 -16.30 -7.49
CA ALA A 211 -5.06 -17.53 -6.79
C ALA A 211 -5.36 -17.28 -5.29
N ARG A 212 -4.54 -16.43 -4.63
CA ARG A 212 -4.78 -16.06 -3.23
C ARG A 212 -6.09 -15.28 -3.07
N LEU A 213 -6.36 -14.32 -3.95
CA LEU A 213 -7.59 -13.53 -3.95
C LEU A 213 -8.81 -14.40 -4.16
N THR A 214 -8.78 -15.37 -5.09
CA THR A 214 -9.89 -16.31 -5.31
C THR A 214 -10.18 -17.11 -4.04
N SER A 215 -9.16 -17.57 -3.31
CA SER A 215 -9.36 -18.24 -2.01
C SER A 215 -9.95 -17.30 -0.96
N LEU A 216 -9.41 -16.09 -0.81
CA LEU A 216 -9.88 -15.11 0.18
C LEU A 216 -11.34 -14.70 -0.07
N VAL A 217 -11.69 -14.42 -1.33
CA VAL A 217 -13.04 -14.04 -1.74
C VAL A 217 -13.99 -15.25 -1.66
N GLY A 218 -13.49 -16.45 -1.95
CA GLY A 218 -14.18 -17.71 -1.71
C GLY A 218 -14.68 -17.86 -0.28
N ASP A 219 -13.83 -17.55 0.69
CA ASP A 219 -14.14 -17.64 2.13
C ASP A 219 -14.94 -16.43 2.65
N ALA A 220 -14.76 -15.26 2.05
CA ALA A 220 -15.36 -14.01 2.49
C ALA A 220 -16.80 -13.80 1.99
N VAL A 221 -17.25 -14.55 0.99
CA VAL A 221 -18.59 -14.40 0.39
C VAL A 221 -19.42 -15.67 0.61
N ARG A 222 -20.66 -15.49 1.07
CA ARG A 222 -21.66 -16.56 1.19
C ARG A 222 -22.28 -16.88 -0.17
N TRP A 223 -21.57 -17.69 -0.96
CA TRP A 223 -21.97 -18.08 -2.32
C TRP A 223 -23.33 -18.79 -2.39
N ASP A 224 -23.70 -19.52 -1.35
CA ASP A 224 -25.00 -20.18 -1.19
C ASP A 224 -26.17 -19.17 -1.19
N ARG A 225 -25.91 -17.93 -0.79
CA ARG A 225 -26.91 -16.85 -0.71
C ARG A 225 -26.90 -15.92 -1.92
N LEU A 226 -26.09 -16.19 -2.94
CA LEU A 226 -26.03 -15.35 -4.14
C LEU A 226 -27.38 -15.31 -4.87
N GLY A 227 -28.14 -16.41 -4.84
CA GLY A 227 -29.51 -16.46 -5.36
C GLY A 227 -30.50 -15.60 -4.58
N ASP A 228 -30.29 -15.36 -3.29
CA ASP A 228 -31.12 -14.44 -2.51
C ASP A 228 -30.85 -12.99 -2.91
N LEU A 229 -29.56 -12.64 -3.11
CA LEU A 229 -29.15 -11.32 -3.61
C LEU A 229 -29.77 -11.06 -5.00
N ALA A 230 -29.68 -12.02 -5.92
CA ALA A 230 -30.23 -11.89 -7.27
C ALA A 230 -31.76 -11.69 -7.30
N ARG A 231 -32.47 -12.22 -6.29
CA ARG A 231 -33.93 -12.05 -6.13
C ARG A 231 -34.31 -10.83 -5.27
N GLY A 232 -33.34 -10.03 -4.84
CA GLY A 232 -33.56 -8.88 -3.96
C GLY A 232 -34.02 -9.25 -2.53
N ARG A 233 -33.76 -10.48 -2.09
CA ARG A 233 -34.13 -10.99 -0.75
C ARG A 233 -33.02 -10.84 0.29
N ALA A 234 -31.82 -10.48 -0.13
CA ALA A 234 -30.68 -10.20 0.72
C ALA A 234 -29.95 -8.97 0.18
N ALA A 235 -29.31 -8.22 1.07
CA ALA A 235 -28.46 -7.10 0.68
C ALA A 235 -27.00 -7.57 0.53
N PRO A 236 -26.17 -6.87 -0.27
CA PRO A 236 -24.77 -7.26 -0.48
C PRO A 236 -23.96 -7.47 0.81
N GLN A 237 -24.21 -6.66 1.84
CA GLN A 237 -23.55 -6.79 3.14
C GLN A 237 -23.90 -8.09 3.89
N ASP A 238 -25.06 -8.69 3.63
CA ASP A 238 -25.50 -9.94 4.29
C ASP A 238 -24.72 -11.16 3.77
N LEU A 239 -24.10 -11.01 2.60
CA LEU A 239 -23.28 -12.04 1.98
C LEU A 239 -21.82 -11.99 2.46
N ILE A 240 -21.41 -10.93 3.16
CA ILE A 240 -20.01 -10.75 3.58
C ILE A 240 -19.77 -11.44 4.93
N VAL A 241 -18.77 -12.32 4.98
CA VAL A 241 -18.28 -12.95 6.20
C VAL A 241 -17.16 -12.08 6.78
N THR A 242 -17.52 -11.14 7.64
CA THR A 242 -16.60 -10.15 8.22
C THR A 242 -15.35 -10.77 8.90
N ALA A 243 -15.51 -11.93 9.54
CA ALA A 243 -14.40 -12.66 10.18
C ALA A 243 -13.32 -13.17 9.19
N LYS A 244 -13.62 -13.19 7.89
CA LYS A 244 -12.71 -13.62 6.82
C LYS A 244 -12.16 -12.45 5.99
N MET A 245 -12.49 -11.20 6.36
CA MET A 245 -12.13 -10.00 5.61
C MET A 245 -10.79 -9.37 5.99
N GLU A 246 -10.11 -9.85 7.03
CA GLU A 246 -8.93 -9.19 7.59
C GLU A 246 -7.82 -8.98 6.55
N GLU A 247 -7.46 -10.04 5.82
CA GLU A 247 -6.39 -10.00 4.82
C GLU A 247 -6.76 -9.16 3.60
N LEU A 248 -8.02 -9.26 3.13
CA LEU A 248 -8.55 -8.42 2.05
C LEU A 248 -8.56 -6.94 2.44
N THR A 249 -8.93 -6.64 3.68
CA THR A 249 -8.92 -5.28 4.22
C THR A 249 -7.48 -4.76 4.35
N GLY A 250 -6.53 -5.61 4.78
CA GLY A 250 -5.11 -5.27 4.82
C GLY A 250 -4.53 -4.95 3.44
N LEU A 251 -4.91 -5.73 2.43
CA LEU A 251 -4.56 -5.47 1.03
C LEU A 251 -5.19 -4.16 0.53
N GLY A 252 -6.49 -3.96 0.76
CA GLY A 252 -7.20 -2.73 0.38
C GLY A 252 -6.59 -1.47 1.00
N ARG A 253 -6.19 -1.51 2.29
CA ARG A 253 -5.46 -0.40 2.94
C ARG A 253 -4.09 -0.16 2.31
N SER A 254 -3.37 -1.21 1.94
CA SER A 254 -2.06 -1.09 1.28
C SER A 254 -2.20 -0.44 -0.09
N LEU A 255 -3.22 -0.83 -0.85
CA LEU A 255 -3.55 -0.23 -2.15
C LEU A 255 -4.02 1.22 -2.03
N GLY A 256 -4.88 1.52 -1.05
CA GLY A 256 -5.29 2.89 -0.75
C GLY A 256 -4.09 3.79 -0.48
N ARG A 257 -3.15 3.32 0.35
CA ARG A 257 -1.91 4.06 0.63
C ARG A 257 -1.04 4.26 -0.62
N MET A 258 -0.91 3.25 -1.48
CA MET A 258 -0.22 3.43 -2.76
C MET A 258 -0.91 4.48 -3.62
N ALA A 259 -2.24 4.45 -3.69
CA ALA A 259 -3.02 5.41 -4.48
C ALA A 259 -2.88 6.84 -3.93
N ASP A 260 -2.88 7.00 -2.61
CA ASP A 260 -2.71 8.31 -1.95
C ASP A 260 -1.34 8.93 -2.20
N THR A 261 -0.30 8.10 -2.34
CA THR A 261 1.10 8.53 -2.55
C THR A 261 1.52 8.60 -4.02
N THR A 262 0.75 7.97 -4.92
CA THR A 262 1.02 7.91 -6.36
C THR A 262 -0.22 8.36 -7.15
N SER A 263 -1.04 7.41 -7.57
CA SER A 263 -2.39 7.58 -8.09
C SER A 263 -3.09 6.21 -8.07
N VAL A 264 -4.42 6.19 -8.22
CA VAL A 264 -5.17 4.92 -8.32
C VAL A 264 -4.70 4.07 -9.50
N ALA A 265 -4.44 4.71 -10.65
CA ALA A 265 -3.97 4.01 -11.85
C ALA A 265 -2.57 3.42 -11.64
N GLU A 266 -1.66 4.19 -11.02
CA GLU A 266 -0.30 3.71 -10.73
C GLU A 266 -0.35 2.55 -9.72
N ALA A 267 -1.17 2.64 -8.67
CA ALA A 267 -1.37 1.55 -7.71
C ALA A 267 -1.86 0.25 -8.37
N MET A 268 -2.72 0.35 -9.39
CA MET A 268 -3.16 -0.80 -10.19
C MET A 268 -2.01 -1.39 -11.00
N THR A 269 -1.17 -0.56 -11.64
CA THR A 269 -0.03 -1.08 -12.41
C THR A 269 1.00 -1.74 -11.50
N LEU A 270 1.19 -1.25 -10.27
CA LEU A 270 2.11 -1.80 -9.28
C LEU A 270 1.73 -3.21 -8.82
N LEU A 271 0.46 -3.62 -8.96
CA LEU A 271 0.04 -4.99 -8.66
C LEU A 271 0.74 -6.05 -9.52
N ARG A 272 1.29 -5.68 -10.69
CA ARG A 272 2.08 -6.60 -11.53
C ARG A 272 3.34 -7.10 -10.84
N PHE A 273 3.76 -6.40 -9.78
CA PHE A 273 4.93 -6.74 -8.97
C PHE A 273 4.56 -7.36 -7.62
N VAL A 274 3.28 -7.62 -7.36
CA VAL A 274 2.79 -8.13 -6.07
C VAL A 274 2.33 -9.58 -6.23
N ASP A 275 2.96 -10.50 -5.51
CA ASP A 275 2.56 -11.92 -5.47
C ASP A 275 1.69 -12.23 -4.24
N THR A 276 1.82 -11.45 -3.15
CA THR A 276 1.09 -11.68 -1.90
C THR A 276 0.58 -10.39 -1.26
N PRO A 277 -0.48 -10.44 -0.42
CA PRO A 277 -0.96 -9.27 0.31
C PRO A 277 0.09 -8.60 1.20
N GLN A 278 1.00 -9.39 1.79
CA GLN A 278 2.10 -8.86 2.61
C GLN A 278 3.13 -8.12 1.77
N GLU A 279 3.30 -8.51 0.51
CA GLU A 279 4.14 -7.80 -0.45
C GLU A 279 3.53 -6.48 -0.87
N ALA A 280 2.20 -6.38 -1.04
CA ALA A 280 1.53 -5.11 -1.23
C ALA A 280 1.86 -4.12 -0.10
N ALA A 281 1.81 -4.58 1.16
CA ALA A 281 2.18 -3.74 2.30
C ALA A 281 3.66 -3.29 2.27
N ARG A 282 4.57 -4.10 1.73
CA ARG A 282 5.99 -3.73 1.54
C ARG A 282 6.13 -2.71 0.43
N LEU A 283 5.42 -2.89 -0.67
CA LEU A 283 5.45 -2.00 -1.81
C LEU A 283 4.83 -0.64 -1.48
N ALA A 284 3.79 -0.60 -0.64
CA ALA A 284 3.22 0.65 -0.14
C ALA A 284 4.25 1.47 0.68
N ARG A 285 5.18 0.83 1.38
CA ARG A 285 6.29 1.54 2.03
C ARG A 285 7.33 2.08 1.05
N VAL A 286 7.43 1.49 -0.14
CA VAL A 286 8.29 2.03 -1.20
C VAL A 286 7.62 3.27 -1.79
N THR A 287 6.31 3.22 -2.06
CA THR A 287 5.57 4.39 -2.55
C THR A 287 5.55 5.53 -1.53
N ASP A 288 5.46 5.22 -0.22
CA ASP A 288 5.63 6.21 0.86
C ASP A 288 6.99 6.95 0.78
N ALA A 289 8.03 6.33 0.22
CA ALA A 289 9.37 6.89 0.16
C ALA A 289 9.69 7.62 -1.15
N ILE A 290 9.29 7.05 -2.30
CA ILE A 290 9.66 7.58 -3.64
C ILE A 290 8.47 7.90 -4.54
N GLY A 291 7.24 7.68 -4.06
CA GLY A 291 6.02 8.07 -4.75
C GLY A 291 5.91 7.45 -6.15
N PRO A 292 5.51 8.24 -7.18
CA PRO A 292 5.33 7.76 -8.55
C PRO A 292 6.56 7.11 -9.18
N ARG A 293 7.78 7.41 -8.69
CA ARG A 293 9.02 6.78 -9.20
C ARG A 293 9.15 5.30 -8.83
N THR A 294 8.22 4.74 -8.04
CA THR A 294 8.26 3.35 -7.59
C THR A 294 8.29 2.35 -8.75
N ARG A 295 7.43 2.52 -9.76
CA ARG A 295 7.39 1.62 -10.94
C ARG A 295 8.71 1.69 -11.71
N GLY A 296 9.22 2.89 -11.95
CA GLY A 296 10.53 3.10 -12.58
C GLY A 296 11.67 2.44 -11.79
N ALA A 297 11.68 2.58 -10.47
CA ALA A 297 12.68 1.95 -9.61
C ALA A 297 12.63 0.42 -9.71
N ILE A 298 11.44 -0.18 -9.81
CA ILE A 298 11.28 -1.62 -9.94
C ILE A 298 11.69 -2.11 -11.34
N GLU A 299 11.32 -1.38 -12.39
CA GLU A 299 11.70 -1.71 -13.78
C GLU A 299 13.22 -1.66 -13.96
N VAL A 300 13.89 -0.68 -13.36
CA VAL A 300 15.35 -0.50 -13.46
C VAL A 300 16.11 -1.48 -12.57
N LEU A 301 15.79 -1.49 -11.27
CA LEU A 301 16.60 -2.19 -10.26
C LEU A 301 16.15 -3.64 -10.00
N GLY A 302 14.94 -3.98 -10.43
CA GLY A 302 14.25 -5.20 -10.09
C GLY A 302 13.56 -5.16 -8.73
N LYS A 303 12.36 -5.74 -8.69
CA LYS A 303 11.51 -5.91 -7.50
C LYS A 303 12.28 -6.36 -6.25
N SER A 304 13.09 -7.42 -6.36
CA SER A 304 13.80 -7.99 -5.22
C SER A 304 14.82 -7.03 -4.61
N ARG A 305 15.51 -6.22 -5.44
CA ARG A 305 16.52 -5.26 -4.98
C ARG A 305 15.85 -4.11 -4.25
N VAL A 306 14.77 -3.57 -4.81
CA VAL A 306 13.97 -2.48 -4.21
C VAL A 306 13.41 -2.92 -2.86
N LEU A 307 12.70 -4.06 -2.80
CA LEU A 307 12.09 -4.54 -1.56
C LEU A 307 13.13 -4.88 -0.49
N ARG A 308 14.27 -5.47 -0.87
CA ARG A 308 15.36 -5.77 0.07
C ARG A 308 16.00 -4.50 0.62
N ALA A 309 16.21 -3.48 -0.20
CA ALA A 309 16.74 -2.20 0.25
C ALA A 309 15.82 -1.56 1.28
N THR A 310 14.52 -1.50 0.99
CA THR A 310 13.50 -0.98 1.91
C THR A 310 13.46 -1.74 3.23
N VAL A 311 13.39 -3.07 3.20
CA VAL A 311 13.37 -3.91 4.42
C VAL A 311 14.65 -3.73 5.24
N ARG A 312 15.82 -3.67 4.60
CA ARG A 312 17.09 -3.46 5.31
C ARG A 312 17.09 -2.12 6.06
N ILE A 313 16.64 -1.06 5.40
CA ILE A 313 16.61 0.28 6.02
C ILE A 313 15.57 0.32 7.15
N SER A 314 14.38 -0.27 6.96
CA SER A 314 13.39 -0.39 8.02
C SER A 314 13.91 -1.18 9.23
N ASN A 315 14.61 -2.30 9.02
CA ASN A 315 15.17 -3.10 10.12
C ASN A 315 16.26 -2.33 10.89
N LEU A 316 17.11 -1.57 10.18
CA LEU A 316 18.10 -0.70 10.82
C LEU A 316 17.43 0.39 11.66
N ALA A 317 16.36 1.00 11.15
CA ALA A 317 15.60 2.00 11.89
C ALA A 317 14.94 1.41 13.14
N ILE A 318 14.34 0.21 13.05
CA ILE A 318 13.76 -0.50 14.20
C ILE A 318 14.85 -0.83 15.23
N GLY A 319 16.00 -1.34 14.79
CA GLY A 319 17.13 -1.63 15.67
C GLY A 319 17.66 -0.38 16.39
N ALA A 320 17.77 0.74 15.67
CA ALA A 320 18.16 2.02 16.25
C ALA A 320 17.12 2.53 17.27
N ALA A 321 15.83 2.38 16.97
CA ALA A 321 14.74 2.74 17.88
C ALA A 321 14.81 1.91 19.17
N ALA A 322 14.98 0.60 19.02
CA ALA A 322 15.10 -0.33 20.14
C ALA A 322 16.33 -0.03 20.99
N ALA A 323 17.47 0.27 20.37
CA ALA A 323 18.70 0.64 21.09
C ALA A 323 18.54 1.95 21.86
N LEU A 324 17.93 2.97 21.25
CA LEU A 324 17.64 4.25 21.91
C LEU A 324 16.67 4.06 23.07
N TYR A 325 15.63 3.24 22.88
CA TYR A 325 14.69 2.87 23.94
C TYR A 325 15.39 2.18 25.11
N LEU A 326 16.22 1.17 24.86
CA LEU A 326 16.98 0.48 25.89
C LEU A 326 17.95 1.42 26.63
N ALA A 327 18.58 2.35 25.91
CA ALA A 327 19.47 3.35 26.52
C ALA A 327 18.71 4.29 27.47
N VAL A 328 17.55 4.81 27.06
CA VAL A 328 16.69 5.65 27.91
C VAL A 328 16.24 4.88 29.14
N LEU A 329 15.80 3.63 28.96
CA LEU A 329 15.40 2.77 30.06
C LEU A 329 16.55 2.55 31.06
N GLN A 330 17.76 2.31 30.57
CA GLN A 330 18.95 2.13 31.40
C GLN A 330 19.29 3.40 32.21
N VAL A 331 19.19 4.59 31.61
CA VAL A 331 19.42 5.87 32.30
C VAL A 331 18.39 6.07 33.41
N LEU A 332 17.11 5.78 33.14
CA LEU A 332 16.05 5.91 34.14
C LEU A 332 16.24 4.94 35.32
N ILE A 333 16.60 3.68 35.04
CA ILE A 333 16.93 2.69 36.08
C ILE A 333 18.13 3.17 36.92
N PHE A 334 19.20 3.66 36.28
CA PHE A 334 20.38 4.17 36.98
C PHE A 334 20.06 5.37 37.88
N CYS A 335 19.31 6.36 37.36
CA CYS A 335 18.87 7.51 38.14
C CYS A 335 18.00 7.10 39.33
N GLY A 336 17.06 6.16 39.14
CA GLY A 336 16.24 5.60 40.21
C GLY A 336 17.07 4.92 41.30
N GLN A 337 18.07 4.12 40.91
CA GLN A 337 19.00 3.47 41.83
C GLN A 337 19.82 4.48 42.64
N GLN A 338 20.37 5.51 42.00
CA GLN A 338 21.15 6.54 42.69
C GLN A 338 20.30 7.37 43.67
N GLY A 339 19.08 7.74 43.27
CA GLY A 339 18.13 8.42 44.17
C GLY A 339 17.81 7.58 45.42
N CYS A 340 17.55 6.28 45.24
CA CYS A 340 17.31 5.36 46.34
C CYS A 340 18.52 5.26 47.29
N ASN A 341 19.72 5.10 46.72
CA ASN A 341 20.97 5.01 47.48
C ASN A 341 21.24 6.27 48.30
N LEU A 342 20.95 7.46 47.75
CA LEU A 342 21.08 8.73 48.47
C LEU A 342 20.07 8.84 49.63
N CYS A 343 18.81 8.45 49.42
CA CYS A 343 17.79 8.40 50.46
C CYS A 343 18.15 7.44 51.60
N ILE A 344 18.66 6.24 51.28
CA ILE A 344 19.08 5.28 52.30
C ILE A 344 20.28 5.81 53.10
N ARG A 345 21.24 6.45 52.43
CA ARG A 345 22.40 7.07 53.10
C ARG A 345 21.99 8.20 54.03
N SER A 346 21.06 9.06 53.62
CA SER A 346 20.57 10.17 54.47
C SER A 346 19.77 9.65 55.67
N LEU A 347 18.95 8.61 55.48
CA LEU A 347 18.22 7.93 56.57
C LEU A 347 19.17 7.25 57.57
N ARG A 348 20.20 6.54 57.10
CA ARG A 348 21.21 5.92 57.97
C ARG A 348 22.00 6.94 58.78
N ARG A 349 22.29 8.12 58.23
CA ARG A 349 22.97 9.22 58.95
C ARG A 349 22.09 9.84 60.05
N ARG A 350 20.77 9.73 59.95
CA ARG A 350 19.81 10.30 60.92
C ARG A 350 19.37 9.30 62.00
N MET A 351 19.73 8.02 61.89
CA MET A 351 19.46 7.05 62.96
C MET A 351 20.60 7.11 64.00
N PRO A 352 20.33 7.40 65.29
CA PRO A 352 21.34 7.32 66.33
C PRO A 352 21.83 5.88 66.47
N ARG A 353 23.15 5.70 66.58
CA ARG A 353 23.75 4.39 66.93
C ARG A 353 23.27 4.03 68.34
N GLN A 354 22.38 3.04 68.45
CA GLN A 354 22.18 2.37 69.72
C GLN A 354 23.46 1.58 70.02
N ILE A 355 24.22 2.06 71.00
CA ILE A 355 25.16 1.26 71.79
C ILE A 355 24.34 0.54 72.84
#